data_AF-A0A536YPT9-F1
#
_entry.id   AF-A0A536YPT9-F1
#
_cell.length_a   1.000
_cell.length_b   1.000
_cell.length_c   1.000
_cell.angle_alpha   90.00
_cell.angle_beta   90.00
_cell.angle_gamma   90.00
#
_symmetry.space_group_name_H-M   'P 1'
#
loop_
_entity.id
_entity.type
_entity.pdbx_description
1 polymer ?
#
loop_
_entity_poly.entity_id
_entity_poly.type
_entity_poly.pdbx_seq_one_letter_code
_entity_poly.pdbx_strand_id
1 'polypeptide(L)'
;MRDPARERADSIGPFLYVLNKSMRQTMNIIKRLLLLAPLALAGLDHAPAHAANTARQEHVQGSVAYISGGVSSDEADAMKAAAANYPLTLELAVAGPQRDPYIADARVEIRDLQGNAVLNTTTEGPFLLVRLPSGTYTLDVEWNGAQKKRTVQVAADKRQHIFLEFPRSAER
;
A
#
# COMPACT_ATOMS: atom_id res chain seq x y z
N MET A 1 -48.38 43.13 2.67
CA MET A 1 -48.45 42.53 1.32
C MET A 1 -47.08 42.70 0.67
N ARG A 2 -46.21 41.68 0.70
CA ARG A 2 -44.93 41.65 -0.02
C ARG A 2 -44.56 40.20 -0.35
N ASP A 3 -44.52 39.94 -1.64
CA ASP A 3 -43.74 38.93 -2.36
C ASP A 3 -43.55 39.52 -3.78
N PRO A 4 -42.59 39.11 -4.64
CA PRO A 4 -41.43 38.21 -4.44
C PRO A 4 -40.12 38.73 -5.12
N ALA A 5 -39.07 37.93 -4.97
CA ALA A 5 -38.00 37.65 -5.95
C ALA A 5 -36.74 38.54 -6.05
N ARG A 6 -35.61 37.81 -5.90
CA ARG A 6 -34.24 38.01 -6.42
C ARG A 6 -33.44 39.20 -5.90
N GLU A 7 -32.36 38.89 -5.19
CA GLU A 7 -31.06 38.82 -5.86
C GLU A 7 -30.09 37.90 -5.08
N ARG A 8 -29.37 37.06 -5.83
CA ARG A 8 -28.25 36.24 -5.36
C ARG A 8 -26.96 37.07 -5.48
N ALA A 9 -26.08 36.95 -4.50
CA ALA A 9 -24.62 36.94 -4.66
C ALA A 9 -24.02 36.64 -3.27
N ASP A 10 -23.65 35.41 -2.93
CA ASP A 10 -22.43 34.74 -3.36
C ASP A 10 -21.19 35.64 -3.24
N SER A 11 -20.76 35.91 -2.01
CA SER A 11 -19.38 36.35 -1.75
C SER A 11 -18.47 35.12 -1.70
N ILE A 12 -18.02 34.80 -2.90
CA ILE A 12 -17.03 33.80 -3.27
C ILE A 12 -15.69 34.15 -2.61
N GLY A 13 -15.19 33.27 -1.75
CA GLY A 13 -13.79 33.24 -1.37
C GLY A 13 -13.24 31.83 -1.58
N PRO A 14 -12.51 31.56 -2.67
CA PRO A 14 -11.65 30.40 -2.75
C PRO A 14 -10.22 30.87 -2.54
N PHE A 15 -9.72 30.45 -1.39
CA PHE A 15 -8.31 30.23 -1.10
C PHE A 15 -7.51 29.96 -2.38
N LEU A 16 -6.52 30.81 -2.59
CA LEU A 16 -5.51 30.68 -3.62
C LEU A 16 -4.88 29.28 -3.52
N TYR A 17 -5.07 28.49 -4.57
CA TYR A 17 -4.45 27.19 -4.79
C TYR A 17 -2.93 27.36 -4.70
N VAL A 18 -2.30 26.93 -3.60
CA VAL A 18 -0.84 26.77 -3.55
C VAL A 18 -0.51 25.46 -4.26
N LEU A 19 -0.43 25.54 -5.59
CA LEU A 19 0.38 24.63 -6.38
C LEU A 19 1.84 24.97 -6.07
N ASN A 20 2.56 24.05 -5.42
CA ASN A 20 3.94 23.83 -5.83
C ASN A 20 4.33 22.37 -5.72
N LYS A 21 4.13 21.69 -6.85
CA LYS A 21 4.61 20.34 -7.18
C LYS A 21 6.14 20.40 -7.23
N SER A 22 6.81 20.13 -6.12
CA SER A 22 8.28 20.06 -6.07
C SER A 22 8.77 18.78 -6.72
N MET A 23 8.74 18.79 -8.06
CA MET A 23 9.49 17.91 -8.92
C MET A 23 10.86 18.54 -9.12
N ARG A 24 11.82 18.15 -8.28
CA ARG A 24 13.27 18.24 -8.54
C ARG A 24 13.98 17.60 -7.37
N GLN A 25 14.44 16.36 -7.56
CA GLN A 25 15.69 15.79 -7.06
C GLN A 25 15.51 14.31 -6.77
N THR A 26 15.61 13.50 -7.82
CA THR A 26 16.46 12.30 -7.82
C THR A 26 16.56 11.79 -9.24
N MET A 27 17.22 12.60 -10.08
CA MET A 27 17.66 12.15 -11.39
C MET A 27 19.18 12.15 -11.37
N ASN A 28 19.75 10.99 -11.04
CA ASN A 28 21.09 10.56 -11.42
C ASN A 28 21.16 9.04 -11.29
N ILE A 29 20.34 8.35 -12.09
CA ILE A 29 20.47 6.91 -12.31
C ILE A 29 20.92 6.73 -13.77
N ILE A 30 22.23 6.89 -13.93
CA ILE A 30 23.12 6.21 -14.86
C ILE A 30 22.57 6.03 -16.30
N LYS A 31 22.79 7.04 -17.15
CA LYS A 31 22.85 6.87 -18.60
C LYS A 31 24.24 7.24 -19.11
N ARG A 32 25.09 6.24 -19.33
CA ARG A 32 26.10 6.28 -20.42
C ARG A 32 26.20 4.90 -21.08
N LEU A 33 25.48 4.84 -22.19
CA LEU A 33 25.51 3.91 -23.31
C LEU A 33 26.86 3.97 -24.03
N LEU A 34 27.44 2.83 -24.42
CA LEU A 34 27.83 2.48 -25.81
C LEU A 34 28.85 1.32 -25.82
N LEU A 35 28.40 0.14 -26.27
CA LEU A 35 29.26 -0.82 -26.96
C LEU A 35 28.59 -1.23 -28.26
N LEU A 36 29.40 -1.21 -29.32
CA LEU A 36 29.07 -1.49 -30.72
C LEU A 36 29.31 -2.98 -31.04
N ALA A 37 28.61 -3.47 -32.08
CA ALA A 37 28.90 -4.65 -32.93
C ALA A 37 28.20 -6.00 -32.58
N PRO A 38 28.06 -6.95 -33.54
CA PRO A 38 27.13 -6.92 -34.68
C PRO A 38 26.24 -8.19 -34.79
N LEU A 39 25.30 -8.17 -35.75
CA LEU A 39 24.36 -9.23 -36.16
C LEU A 39 24.94 -10.66 -36.25
N ALA A 40 24.21 -11.64 -35.73
CA ALA A 40 24.26 -13.05 -36.14
C ALA A 40 22.84 -13.65 -36.21
N LEU A 41 22.57 -14.39 -37.30
CA LEU A 41 21.33 -15.11 -37.61
C LEU A 41 21.12 -16.37 -36.75
N ALA A 42 19.85 -16.74 -36.61
CA ALA A 42 19.29 -18.10 -36.39
C ALA A 42 19.13 -18.61 -34.94
N GLY A 43 17.86 -18.89 -34.58
CA GLY A 43 17.46 -19.64 -33.38
C GLY A 43 16.00 -19.33 -33.00
N LEU A 44 15.04 -20.13 -33.49
CA LEU A 44 13.68 -20.18 -32.92
C LEU A 44 13.72 -21.07 -31.67
N ASP A 45 14.31 -20.56 -30.59
CA ASP A 45 14.18 -21.16 -29.27
C ASP A 45 13.11 -20.39 -28.50
N HIS A 46 12.04 -21.09 -28.11
CA HIS A 46 11.07 -20.58 -27.16
C HIS A 46 11.81 -20.20 -25.87
N ALA A 47 12.03 -18.91 -25.66
CA ALA A 47 12.51 -18.42 -24.39
C ALA A 47 11.49 -18.82 -23.31
N PRO A 48 11.92 -19.35 -22.15
CA PRO A 48 11.03 -19.43 -21.01
C PRO A 48 10.60 -17.99 -20.72
N ALA A 49 9.29 -17.77 -20.62
CA ALA A 49 8.77 -16.57 -20.01
C ALA A 49 9.39 -16.51 -18.61
N HIS A 50 10.48 -15.76 -18.46
CA HIS A 50 10.94 -15.31 -17.17
C HIS A 50 9.80 -14.46 -16.64
N ALA A 51 8.92 -15.09 -15.84
CA ALA A 51 8.10 -14.39 -14.90
C ALA A 51 9.06 -13.46 -14.18
N ALA A 52 8.99 -12.17 -14.50
CA ALA A 52 9.80 -11.16 -13.87
C ALA A 52 9.42 -11.23 -12.40
N ASN A 53 10.24 -11.92 -11.62
CA ASN A 53 10.22 -11.81 -10.18
C ASN A 53 10.72 -10.40 -9.91
N THR A 54 9.84 -9.41 -10.04
CA THR A 54 10.02 -8.07 -9.49
C THR A 54 10.27 -8.32 -8.01
N ALA A 55 11.54 -8.37 -7.64
CA ALA A 55 11.97 -8.67 -6.30
C ALA A 55 11.41 -7.56 -5.40
N ARG A 56 10.27 -7.83 -4.78
CA ARG A 56 9.71 -6.97 -3.74
C ARG A 56 10.72 -6.93 -2.62
N GLN A 57 11.05 -5.73 -2.16
CA GLN A 57 12.02 -5.55 -1.10
C GLN A 57 11.40 -6.07 0.20
N GLU A 58 11.90 -7.20 0.70
CA GLU A 58 11.53 -7.69 2.04
C GLU A 58 12.27 -6.88 3.10
N HIS A 59 11.50 -6.32 4.02
CA HIS A 59 11.99 -5.58 5.17
C HIS A 59 11.98 -6.48 6.40
N VAL A 60 12.90 -6.26 7.32
CA VAL A 60 13.00 -7.03 8.58
C VAL A 60 13.06 -6.07 9.76
N GLN A 61 12.25 -6.32 10.78
CA GLN A 61 12.27 -5.62 12.07
C GLN A 61 12.23 -6.67 13.18
N GLY A 62 13.35 -6.82 13.91
CA GLY A 62 13.50 -7.89 14.90
C GLY A 62 13.39 -9.27 14.24
N SER A 63 12.43 -10.08 14.69
CA SER A 63 12.12 -11.40 14.13
C SER A 63 11.01 -11.38 13.08
N VAL A 64 10.49 -10.20 12.73
CA VAL A 64 9.37 -10.04 11.80
C VAL A 64 9.88 -9.59 10.44
N ALA A 65 9.57 -10.35 9.39
CA ALA A 65 9.80 -9.97 8.00
C ALA A 65 8.50 -9.51 7.33
N TYR A 66 8.54 -8.52 6.46
CA TYR A 66 7.35 -8.00 5.79
C TYR A 66 7.65 -7.39 4.42
N ILE A 67 6.61 -7.32 3.58
CA ILE A 67 6.61 -6.58 2.31
C ILE A 67 5.34 -5.72 2.24
N SER A 68 5.42 -4.52 1.66
CA SER A 68 4.27 -3.65 1.42
C SER A 68 4.25 -3.17 -0.03
N GLY A 69 3.07 -2.82 -0.53
CA GLY A 69 2.90 -2.34 -1.90
C GLY A 69 1.53 -2.67 -2.49
N GLY A 70 1.50 -2.79 -3.81
CA GLY A 70 0.31 -3.11 -4.62
C GLY A 70 -0.47 -1.88 -5.09
N VAL A 71 0.22 -0.76 -5.36
CA VAL A 71 -0.41 0.48 -5.86
C VAL A 71 -0.84 0.35 -7.32
N SER A 72 -0.14 -0.47 -8.10
CA SER A 72 -0.52 -0.83 -9.47
C SER A 72 -1.19 -2.20 -9.52
N SER A 73 -1.99 -2.46 -10.55
CA SER A 73 -2.68 -3.76 -10.70
C SER A 73 -1.72 -4.95 -10.75
N ASP A 74 -0.62 -4.83 -11.51
CA ASP A 74 0.39 -5.88 -11.65
C ASP A 74 1.06 -6.18 -10.30
N GLU A 75 1.43 -5.13 -9.57
CA GLU A 75 2.01 -5.26 -8.23
C GLU A 75 1.00 -5.83 -7.23
N ALA A 76 -0.28 -5.42 -7.31
CA ALA A 76 -1.34 -5.98 -6.49
C ALA A 76 -1.52 -7.48 -6.74
N ASP A 77 -1.47 -7.92 -8.00
CA ASP A 77 -1.56 -9.34 -8.34
C ASP A 77 -0.32 -10.11 -7.87
N ALA A 78 0.87 -9.51 -7.95
CA ALA A 78 2.08 -10.06 -7.35
C ALA A 78 1.98 -10.17 -5.81
N MET A 79 1.41 -9.17 -5.13
CA MET A 79 1.13 -9.17 -3.69
C MET A 79 0.18 -10.32 -3.33
N LYS A 80 -0.95 -10.44 -4.03
CA LYS A 80 -1.90 -11.56 -3.86
C LYS A 80 -1.23 -12.92 -4.07
N ALA A 81 -0.36 -13.05 -5.08
CA ALA A 81 0.36 -14.29 -5.34
C ALA A 81 1.34 -14.65 -4.21
N ALA A 82 2.07 -13.67 -3.64
CA ALA A 82 2.96 -13.95 -2.51
C ALA A 82 2.24 -14.17 -1.20
N ALA A 83 0.99 -13.70 -1.05
CA ALA A 83 0.22 -13.86 0.18
C ALA A 83 0.14 -15.32 0.66
N ALA A 84 0.31 -16.29 -0.25
CA ALA A 84 0.43 -17.69 0.09
C ALA A 84 1.61 -18.03 1.04
N ASN A 85 2.68 -17.25 1.00
CA ASN A 85 3.91 -17.46 1.77
C ASN A 85 4.00 -16.64 3.06
N TYR A 86 2.96 -15.88 3.38
CA TYR A 86 2.89 -15.03 4.57
C TYR A 86 1.69 -15.45 5.45
N PRO A 87 1.92 -15.75 6.73
CA PRO A 87 0.85 -16.10 7.68
C PRO A 87 -0.16 -14.97 7.89
N LEU A 88 0.22 -13.71 7.72
CA LEU A 88 -0.65 -12.55 7.84
C LEU A 88 -0.60 -11.70 6.58
N THR A 89 -1.77 -11.41 6.02
CA THR A 89 -2.00 -10.43 4.95
C THR A 89 -2.95 -9.37 5.47
N LEU A 90 -2.59 -8.10 5.31
CA LEU A 90 -3.44 -6.96 5.54
C LEU A 90 -3.72 -6.31 4.19
N GLU A 91 -5.01 -6.13 3.87
CA GLU A 91 -5.48 -5.42 2.70
C GLU A 91 -6.31 -4.21 3.14
N LEU A 92 -5.95 -3.04 2.65
CA LEU A 92 -6.49 -1.75 3.04
C LEU A 92 -7.23 -1.13 1.85
N ALA A 93 -8.45 -0.66 2.11
CA ALA A 93 -9.25 0.02 1.10
C ALA A 93 -9.96 1.22 1.71
N VAL A 94 -10.38 2.16 0.88
CA VAL A 94 -11.25 3.24 1.34
C VAL A 94 -12.70 2.89 1.04
N ALA A 95 -13.58 3.13 2.01
CA ALA A 95 -15.01 2.93 1.87
C ALA A 95 -15.63 3.92 0.85
N GLY A 96 -16.53 3.43 0.00
CA GLY A 96 -17.34 4.26 -0.90
C GLY A 96 -17.71 3.59 -2.23
N PRO A 97 -18.62 4.21 -3.02
CA PRO A 97 -19.09 3.66 -4.30
C PRO A 97 -18.05 3.71 -5.43
N GLN A 98 -17.00 4.54 -5.29
CA GLN A 98 -15.82 4.47 -6.14
C GLN A 98 -14.86 3.46 -5.52
N ARG A 99 -14.64 2.34 -6.22
CA ARG A 99 -13.74 1.24 -5.81
C ARG A 99 -12.25 1.58 -5.83
N ASP A 100 -11.86 2.74 -6.35
CA ASP A 100 -10.49 3.22 -6.26
C ASP A 100 -10.43 4.36 -5.26
N PRO A 101 -9.94 4.06 -4.05
CA PRO A 101 -8.68 4.68 -3.65
C PRO A 101 -7.74 3.70 -2.94
N TYR A 102 -6.54 3.53 -3.51
CA TYR A 102 -5.43 2.86 -2.87
C TYR A 102 -5.12 3.53 -1.53
N ILE A 103 -5.13 2.77 -0.44
CA ILE A 103 -4.56 3.23 0.83
C ILE A 103 -3.06 2.99 0.76
N ALA A 104 -2.29 4.08 0.80
CA ALA A 104 -0.88 4.08 1.17
C ALA A 104 -0.71 4.99 2.39
N ASP A 105 0.48 5.00 2.97
CA ASP A 105 0.81 5.82 4.14
C ASP A 105 -0.01 5.50 5.40
N ALA A 106 -0.57 4.29 5.49
CA ALA A 106 -1.23 3.83 6.72
C ALA A 106 -0.18 3.39 7.73
N ARG A 107 -0.26 3.91 8.94
CA ARG A 107 0.58 3.47 10.06
C ARG A 107 0.04 2.15 10.57
N VAL A 108 0.89 1.13 10.60
CA VAL A 108 0.55 -0.20 11.11
C VAL A 108 1.47 -0.53 12.26
N GLU A 109 0.86 -0.82 13.41
CA GLU A 109 1.54 -1.31 14.59
C GLU A 109 0.98 -2.69 14.98
N ILE A 110 1.87 -3.67 15.11
CA ILE A 110 1.54 -5.02 15.54
C ILE A 110 2.15 -5.24 16.91
N ARG A 111 1.32 -5.61 17.87
CA ARG A 111 1.72 -5.94 19.24
C ARG A 111 1.52 -7.42 19.53
N ASP A 112 2.44 -8.02 20.28
CA ASP A 112 2.26 -9.35 20.86
C ASP A 112 1.21 -9.34 22.00
N LEU A 113 0.91 -10.52 22.57
CA LEU A 113 0.01 -10.68 23.72
C LEU A 113 0.45 -9.91 24.97
N GLN A 114 1.73 -9.59 25.10
CA GLN A 114 2.31 -8.88 26.23
C GLN A 114 2.24 -7.35 26.03
N GLY A 115 1.80 -6.89 24.84
CA GLY A 115 1.71 -5.49 24.48
C GLY A 115 2.97 -4.92 23.84
N ASN A 116 4.00 -5.73 23.59
CA ASN A 116 5.24 -5.29 22.96
C ASN A 116 5.02 -5.06 21.46
N ALA A 117 5.44 -3.90 20.95
CA ALA A 117 5.42 -3.65 19.51
C ALA A 117 6.48 -4.53 18.83
N VAL A 118 6.02 -5.46 17.99
CA VAL A 118 6.88 -6.37 17.20
C VAL A 118 7.02 -5.91 15.75
N LEU A 119 6.08 -5.09 15.27
CA LEU A 119 6.19 -4.37 14.00
C LEU A 119 5.61 -2.97 14.18
N ASN A 120 6.31 -1.95 13.69
CA ASN A 120 5.81 -0.60 13.49
C ASN A 120 6.33 -0.10 12.15
N THR A 121 5.41 0.09 11.20
CA THR A 121 5.74 0.48 9.82
C THR A 121 4.66 1.35 9.21
N THR A 122 4.95 1.91 8.04
CA THR A 122 4.01 2.66 7.20
C THR A 122 3.87 1.91 5.88
N THR A 123 2.64 1.67 5.42
CA THR A 123 2.40 0.87 4.22
C THR A 123 2.69 1.66 2.94
N GLU A 124 3.34 1.05 1.96
CA GLU A 124 3.66 1.64 0.65
C GLU A 124 2.56 1.39 -0.39
N GLY A 125 1.46 0.75 0.01
CA GLY A 125 0.29 0.46 -0.80
C GLY A 125 -0.77 -0.28 0.00
N PRO A 126 -1.86 -0.75 -0.64
CA PRO A 126 -2.99 -1.34 0.06
C PRO A 126 -2.64 -2.68 0.70
N PHE A 127 -1.56 -3.34 0.30
CA PHE A 127 -1.15 -4.62 0.86
C PHE A 127 0.04 -4.48 1.82
N LEU A 128 -0.04 -5.19 2.93
CA LEU A 128 1.06 -5.48 3.83
C LEU A 128 1.05 -6.97 4.17
N LEU A 129 2.11 -7.67 3.79
CA LEU A 129 2.28 -9.10 4.03
C LEU A 129 3.34 -9.27 5.11
N VAL A 130 3.03 -10.03 6.17
CA VAL A 130 3.86 -10.11 7.37
C VAL A 130 4.09 -11.55 7.76
N ARG A 131 5.37 -11.89 7.99
CA ARG A 131 5.81 -13.18 8.50
C ARG A 131 6.00 -13.06 10.01
N LEU A 132 4.93 -13.37 10.73
CA LEU A 132 4.90 -13.43 12.19
C LEU A 132 5.13 -14.87 12.66
N PRO A 133 5.82 -15.08 13.79
CA PRO A 133 5.77 -16.34 14.52
C PRO A 133 4.34 -16.72 14.90
N SER A 134 4.13 -17.99 15.24
CA SER A 134 2.83 -18.42 15.77
C SER A 134 2.55 -17.73 17.11
N GLY A 135 1.35 -17.20 17.28
CA GLY A 135 0.98 -16.41 18.44
C GLY A 135 -0.29 -15.59 18.22
N THR A 136 -0.70 -14.86 19.24
CA THR A 136 -1.81 -13.90 19.15
C THR A 136 -1.25 -12.49 19.13
N TYR A 137 -1.78 -11.68 18.23
CA TYR A 137 -1.33 -10.32 17.99
C TYR A 137 -2.49 -9.34 17.94
N THR A 138 -2.21 -8.10 18.29
CA THR A 138 -3.11 -6.97 18.09
C THR A 138 -2.56 -6.08 16.99
N LEU A 139 -3.36 -5.86 15.95
CA LEU A 139 -3.10 -4.96 14.84
C LEU A 139 -3.78 -3.64 15.14
N ASP A 140 -3.02 -2.56 15.17
CA ASP A 140 -3.50 -1.18 15.23
C ASP A 140 -3.11 -0.50 13.92
N VAL A 141 -4.13 -0.15 13.13
CA VAL A 141 -3.94 0.48 11.81
C VAL A 141 -4.59 1.86 11.84
N GLU A 142 -3.80 2.87 11.55
CA GLU A 142 -4.24 4.26 11.49
C GLU A 142 -4.05 4.79 10.06
N TRP A 143 -5.11 5.39 9.52
CA TRP A 143 -5.07 6.07 8.24
C TRP A 143 -6.02 7.25 8.23
N ASN A 144 -5.52 8.40 7.79
CA ASN A 144 -6.23 9.68 7.69
C ASN A 144 -7.08 10.04 8.93
N GLY A 145 -6.50 9.86 10.12
CA GLY A 145 -7.14 10.16 11.41
C GLY A 145 -8.17 9.13 11.88
N ALA A 146 -8.46 8.09 11.09
CA ALA A 146 -9.26 6.95 11.49
C ALA A 146 -8.36 5.81 11.95
N GLN A 147 -8.67 5.22 13.11
CA GLN A 147 -7.94 4.08 13.67
C GLN A 147 -8.84 2.84 13.72
N LYS A 148 -8.27 1.69 13.35
CA LYS A 148 -8.90 0.38 13.45
C LYS A 148 -7.99 -0.58 14.21
N LYS A 149 -8.56 -1.28 15.18
CA LYS A 149 -7.88 -2.33 15.94
C LYS A 149 -8.48 -3.70 15.62
N ARG A 150 -7.62 -4.72 15.45
CA ARG A 150 -8.03 -6.12 15.27
C ARG A 150 -7.10 -7.07 16.03
N THR A 151 -7.67 -8.07 16.67
CA THR A 151 -6.90 -9.19 17.22
C THR A 151 -6.87 -10.33 16.23
N VAL A 152 -5.69 -10.91 16.01
CA VAL A 152 -5.47 -12.00 15.06
C VAL A 152 -4.63 -13.10 15.72
N GLN A 153 -4.96 -14.35 15.40
CA GLN A 153 -4.18 -15.51 15.82
C GLN A 153 -3.46 -16.09 14.60
N VAL A 154 -2.13 -16.10 14.67
CA VAL A 154 -1.24 -16.66 13.66
C VAL A 154 -0.85 -18.07 14.10
N ALA A 155 -1.02 -19.04 13.21
CA ALA A 155 -0.59 -20.43 13.40
C ALA A 155 -0.01 -20.96 12.08
N ALA A 156 0.88 -21.95 12.15
CA ALA A 156 1.59 -22.47 10.97
C ALA A 156 0.66 -22.94 9.84
N ASP A 157 -0.49 -23.50 10.21
CA ASP A 157 -1.52 -24.07 9.35
C ASP A 157 -2.65 -23.07 9.01
N LYS A 158 -2.64 -21.86 9.58
CA LYS A 158 -3.69 -20.87 9.38
C LYS A 158 -3.15 -19.52 8.90
N ARG A 159 -3.44 -19.21 7.64
CA ARG A 159 -3.23 -17.87 7.07
C ARG A 159 -4.39 -16.96 7.45
N GLN A 160 -4.05 -15.72 7.76
CA GLN A 160 -4.98 -14.68 8.17
C GLN A 160 -4.96 -13.59 7.13
N HIS A 161 -6.10 -13.36 6.49
CA HIS A 161 -6.29 -12.23 5.61
C HIS A 161 -7.25 -11.25 6.30
N ILE A 162 -6.75 -10.08 6.65
CA ILE A 162 -7.51 -9.01 7.29
C ILE A 162 -7.75 -7.91 6.27
N PHE A 163 -9.02 -7.70 5.93
CA PHE A 163 -9.44 -6.58 5.07
C PHE A 163 -10.00 -5.44 5.94
N LEU A 164 -9.49 -4.23 5.75
CA LEU A 164 -9.92 -3.05 6.50
C LEU A 164 -10.30 -1.90 5.56
N GLU A 165 -11.56 -1.46 5.65
CA GLU A 165 -12.04 -0.30 4.89
C GLU A 165 -12.03 0.99 5.72
N PHE A 166 -11.33 2.04 5.32
CA PHE A 166 -11.31 3.30 6.06
C PHE A 166 -12.24 4.35 5.44
N PRO A 167 -12.88 5.22 6.23
CA PRO A 167 -13.55 6.39 5.67
C PRO A 167 -12.50 7.31 5.03
N ARG A 168 -12.87 8.03 3.94
CA ARG A 168 -11.94 8.98 3.29
C ARG A 168 -11.42 10.03 4.25
N SER A 169 -12.22 10.46 5.21
CA SER A 169 -11.85 11.34 6.29
C SER A 169 -12.61 10.90 7.53
N ALA A 170 -11.98 10.91 8.69
CA ALA A 170 -12.74 10.85 9.94
C ALA A 170 -13.50 12.18 10.07
N GLU A 171 -14.83 12.16 9.87
CA GLU A 171 -15.67 13.30 10.26
C GLU A 171 -15.49 13.52 11.77
N ARG A 172 -14.96 14.69 12.15
CA ARG A 172 -14.80 15.11 13.55
C ARG A 172 -16.03 15.85 14.03
#